data_AF-A0A1V5M0Y3-F1
#
_entry.id   AF-A0A1V5M0Y3-F1
#
_cell.length_a   1.000
_cell.length_b   1.000
_cell.length_c   1.000
_cell.angle_alpha   90.00
_cell.angle_beta   90.00
_cell.angle_gamma   90.00
#
_symmetry.space_group_name_H-M   'P 1'
#
loop_
_entity.id
_entity.type
_entity.pdbx_description
1 polymer ?
#
loop_
_entity_poly.entity_id
_entity_poly.type
_entity_poly.pdbx_seq_one_letter_code
_entity_poly.pdbx_strand_id
1 'polypeptide(L)' 'MSDPLITPNRCPRCGALYPEAILVCPECREILETPPAEKKTPVWVIVLLLLIIAALATYAGFLVYEILVQRRF' A
#
# COMPACT_ATOMS: atom_id res chain seq x y z
N MET A 1 16.12 25.93 -8.47
CA MET A 1 15.55 24.59 -8.29
C MET A 1 16.13 24.01 -7.01
N SER A 2 15.32 23.83 -5.97
CA SER A 2 15.71 23.17 -4.73
C SER A 2 14.88 21.90 -4.62
N ASP A 3 15.50 20.78 -5.02
CA ASP A 3 14.88 19.45 -5.04
C ASP A 3 14.44 19.02 -3.63
N PRO A 4 13.32 18.28 -3.53
CA PRO A 4 12.60 18.09 -2.28
C PRO A 4 13.33 17.08 -1.39
N LEU A 5 13.48 17.46 -0.11
CA LEU A 5 13.57 16.57 1.05
C LEU A 5 14.42 15.30 0.87
N ILE A 6 15.70 15.46 0.58
CA ILE A 6 16.66 14.39 0.82
C ILE A 6 17.05 14.50 2.29
N THR A 7 16.45 13.69 3.16
CA THR A 7 17.05 13.46 4.49
C THR A 7 18.37 12.73 4.26
N PRO A 8 19.53 13.33 4.62
CA PRO A 8 20.80 12.74 4.28
C PRO A 8 21.05 11.52 5.17
N ASN A 9 21.05 10.33 4.58
CA ASN A 9 21.44 9.11 5.27
C ASN A 9 22.96 9.01 5.34
N ARG A 10 23.47 8.33 6.37
CA ARG A 10 24.91 8.21 6.62
C ARG A 10 25.39 6.81 6.31
N CYS A 11 26.46 6.69 5.52
CA CYS A 11 26.99 5.39 5.15
C CYS A 11 27.56 4.70 6.40
N PRO A 12 27.18 3.44 6.68
CA PRO A 12 27.65 2.72 7.87
C PRO A 12 29.16 2.42 7.81
N ARG A 13 29.77 2.45 6.63
CA ARG A 13 31.18 2.08 6.42
C ARG A 13 32.14 3.28 6.43
N CYS A 14 31.81 4.35 5.71
CA CYS A 14 32.69 5.53 5.59
C CYS A 14 32.14 6.79 6.27
N GLY A 15 30.91 6.76 6.77
CA GLY A 15 30.29 7.93 7.42
C GLY A 15 29.90 9.07 6.46
N ALA A 16 30.07 8.88 5.15
CA ALA A 16 29.68 9.86 4.13
C ALA A 16 28.16 10.04 4.10
N LEU A 17 27.72 11.27 3.89
CA LEU A 17 26.31 11.60 3.72
C LEU A 17 25.89 11.31 2.28
N TYR A 18 24.77 10.62 2.10
CA TYR A 18 24.22 10.30 0.79
C TYR A 18 22.69 10.44 0.78
N PRO A 19 22.09 10.78 -0.38
CA PRO A 19 20.66 10.75 -0.56
C PRO A 19 20.06 9.36 -0.36
N GLU A 20 18.93 9.26 0.32
CA GLU A 20 18.20 8.00 0.55
C GLU A 20 17.86 7.20 -0.74
N ALA A 21 17.88 7.86 -1.91
CA ALA A 21 17.64 7.23 -3.21
C ALA A 21 18.87 6.53 -3.83
N ILE A 22 20.04 6.58 -3.18
CA ILE A 22 21.27 5.99 -3.74
C ILE A 22 21.50 4.56 -3.26
N LEU A 23 21.63 3.64 -4.21
CA LEU A 23 21.89 2.20 -3.99
C LEU A 23 23.36 1.88 -3.65
N VAL A 24 24.30 2.76 -3.99
CA VAL A 24 25.74 2.54 -3.83
C VAL A 24 26.43 3.80 -3.33
N CYS A 25 27.17 3.71 -2.22
CA CYS A 25 27.90 4.86 -1.69
C CYS A 25 29.00 5.31 -2.67
N PRO A 26 29.07 6.60 -3.06
CA PRO A 26 30.06 7.08 -4.04
C PRO A 26 31.51 7.01 -3.53
N GLU A 27 31.71 7.12 -2.21
CA GLU A 27 33.03 7.17 -1.59
C GLU A 27 33.63 5.78 -1.37
N CYS A 28 32.84 4.86 -0.80
CA CYS A 28 33.33 3.52 -0.42
C CYS A 28 32.82 2.39 -1.31
N ARG A 29 31.93 2.68 -2.26
CA ARG A 29 31.27 1.71 -3.16
C ARG A 29 30.49 0.61 -2.45
N GLU A 30 30.13 0.82 -1.19
CA GLU A 30 29.28 -0.10 -0.42
C GLU A 30 27.86 -0.09 -0.99
N ILE A 31 27.22 -1.26 -1.07
CA ILE A 31 25.81 -1.41 -1.44
C ILE A 31 24.98 -1.01 -0.23
N LEU A 32 24.13 -0.01 -0.42
CA LEU A 32 23.25 0.53 0.60
C LEU A 32 21.90 -0.16 0.46
N GLU A 33 21.39 -0.75 1.53
CA GLU A 33 20.05 -1.35 1.55
C GLU A 33 19.01 -0.24 1.35
N THR A 34 18.22 -0.35 0.29
CA THR A 34 17.10 0.58 0.07
C THR A 34 16.01 0.33 1.12
N PRO A 35 15.37 1.39 1.65
CA PRO A 35 14.20 1.20 2.49
C PRO A 35 13.13 0.40 1.71
N PRO A 36 12.42 -0.53 2.37
CA PRO A 36 11.39 -1.31 1.71
C PRO A 36 10.36 -0.35 1.13
N ALA A 37 10.11 -0.44 -0.18
CA ALA A 37 9.13 0.38 -0.86
C ALA A 37 7.79 0.30 -0.10
N GLU A 38 7.36 1.42 0.48
CA GLU A 38 6.14 1.49 1.27
C GLU A 38 4.95 1.17 0.36
N LYS A 39 4.38 -0.03 0.52
CA LYS A 39 3.19 -0.45 -0.24
C LYS A 39 1.97 0.29 0.30
N LYS A 40 1.76 1.51 -0.17
CA LYS A 40 0.54 2.28 0.14
C LYS A 40 -0.62 1.63 -0.62
N THR A 41 -1.49 0.91 0.08
CA THR A 41 -2.72 0.37 -0.52
C THR A 41 -3.57 1.53 -1.00
N PRO A 42 -3.91 1.60 -2.30
CA PRO A 42 -4.54 2.79 -2.84
C PRO A 42 -6.01 2.84 -2.42
N VAL A 43 -6.48 4.02 -2.00
CA VAL A 43 -7.79 4.23 -1.35
C VAL A 43 -8.96 3.64 -2.16
N TRP A 44 -8.89 3.67 -3.49
CA TRP A 44 -9.93 3.11 -4.36
C TRP A 44 -10.16 1.61 -4.16
N VAL A 45 -9.15 0.84 -3.74
CA VAL A 45 -9.29 -0.60 -3.45
C VAL A 45 -10.20 -0.81 -2.24
N ILE A 46 -10.09 0.03 -1.21
CA ILE A 46 -10.94 -0.04 -0.02
C ILE A 46 -12.39 0.28 -0.41
N VAL A 47 -12.60 1.32 -1.21
CA VAL A 47 -13.93 1.71 -1.69
C VAL A 47 -14.58 0.60 -2.52
N LEU A 48 -13.83 0.01 -3.46
CA LEU A 48 -14.31 -1.09 -4.29
C LEU A 48 -14.70 -2.31 -3.44
N LEU A 49 -13.92 -2.62 -2.41
CA LEU A 49 -14.18 -3.74 -1.52
C LEU A 49 -15.45 -3.54 -0.68
N LEU A 50 -15.71 -2.31 -0.21
CA LEU A 50 -16.95 -1.97 0.49
C LEU A 50 -18.19 -2.08 -0.41
N LEU A 51 -18.09 -1.66 -1.67
CA LEU A 51 -19.19 -1.79 -2.65
C LEU A 51 -19.54 -3.25 -2.91
N ILE A 52 -18.54 -4.13 -3.04
CA ILE A 52 -18.74 -5.57 -3.25
C ILE A 52 -19.45 -6.20 -2.05
N ILE A 53 -19.02 -5.88 -0.83
CA ILE A 53 -19.65 -6.41 0.40
C ILE A 53 -21.11 -5.96 0.49
N ALA A 54 -21.40 -4.69 0.22
CA ALA A 54 -22.76 -4.16 0.23
C ALA A 54 -23.66 -4.88 -0.79
N ALA A 55 -23.17 -5.10 -2.02
CA ALA A 55 -23.90 -5.80 -3.07
C ALA A 55 -24.19 -7.28 -2.72
N LEU A 56 -23.23 -7.97 -2.10
CA LEU A 56 -23.43 -9.35 -1.65
C LEU A 56 -24.45 -9.44 -0.51
N ALA A 57 -24.41 -8.50 0.44
CA ALA A 57 -25.35 -8.47 1.54
C ALA A 57 -26.79 -8.20 1.06
N THR A 58 -26.98 -7.27 0.13
CA THR A 58 -28.31 -6.99 -0.45
C THR A 58 -28.83 -8.17 -1.25
N TYR A 59 -27.97 -8.81 -2.05
CA TYR A 59 -28.33 -9.99 -2.83
C TYR A 59 -28.71 -11.18 -1.94
N ALA A 60 -27.92 -11.46 -0.90
CA ALA A 60 -28.21 -12.52 0.06
C ALA A 60 -29.53 -12.26 0.80
N GLY A 61 -29.79 -11.01 1.23
CA GLY A 61 -31.06 -10.65 1.85
C GLY A 61 -32.26 -10.87 0.93
N PHE A 62 -32.12 -10.51 -0.36
CA PHE A 62 -33.16 -10.74 -1.36
C PHE A 62 -33.45 -12.23 -1.57
N LEU A 63 -32.42 -13.07 -1.67
CA LEU A 63 -32.60 -14.52 -1.78
C LEU A 63 -33.30 -15.12 -0.56
N VAL A 64 -32.92 -14.71 0.65
CA VAL A 64 -33.58 -15.16 1.88
C VAL A 64 -35.05 -14.73 1.91
N TYR A 65 -35.35 -13.52 1.49
CA TYR A 65 -36.71 -13.01 1.38
C TYR A 65 -37.57 -13.88 0.44
N GLU A 66 -37.07 -14.14 -0.77
CA GLU A 66 -37.75 -15.00 -1.75
C GLU A 66 -38.01 -16.41 -1.20
N ILE A 67 -37.00 -17.04 -0.57
CA ILE A 67 -37.15 -18.38 0.03
C ILE A 67 -38.21 -18.40 1.14
N LEU A 68 -38.24 -17.37 1.98
CA LEU A 68 -39.23 -17.27 3.07
C LEU A 68 -40.65 -17.07 2.55
N VAL A 69 -40.83 -16.30 1.47
CA VAL A 69 -42.14 -16.08 0.84
C VAL A 69 -42.63 -17.36 0.17
N GLN A 70 -41.78 -18.05 -0.57
CA GLN A 70 -42.12 -19.31 -1.26
C GLN A 70 -42.48 -20.43 -0.28
N ARG A 71 -41.91 -20.45 0.94
CA ARG A 71 -42.28 -21.43 1.98
C ARG A 71 -43.53 -21.08 2.78
N ARG A 72 -44.14 -19.91 2.55
CA ARG A 72 -45.32 -19.44 3.29
C ARG A 72 -46.65 -19.70 2.56
N PHE A 73 -46.60 -20.25 1.34
CA PHE A 73 -47.74 -20.81 0.60
C PHE A 73 -47.67 -22.32 0.62
#